data_AF-A0A6C0DFA1-F1
#
_entry.id   AF-A0A6C0DFA1-F1
#
_cell.length_a   1.000
_cell.length_b   1.000
_cell.length_c   1.000
_cell.angle_alpha   90.00
_cell.angle_beta   90.00
_cell.angle_gamma   90.00
#
_symmetry.space_group_name_H-M   'P 1'
#
loop_
_entity.id
_entity.type
_entity.pdbx_description
1 polymer ?
#
loop_
_entity_poly.entity_id
_entity_poly.type
_entity_poly.pdbx_seq_one_letter_code
_entity_poly.pdbx_strand_id
1 'polypeptide(L)'
;MQSRFDFVFSYWIFVWSLLYNNKLVSYNPKFALIIALIANIIKLFTMIYYKNSLIYIVLFILVQLCIKIYPLWTLRNTSIGITEILSSFVVFIIFNFWLWLNNESLVELTKKGHEAVKQNKINTPLIYSIDKYITRL
;
A
#
# COMPACT_ATOMS: atom_id res chain seq x y z
N MET A 1 -16.15 8.82 -3.19
CA MET A 1 -16.38 7.39 -2.91
C MET A 1 -15.13 6.81 -2.29
N GLN A 2 -15.27 6.05 -1.20
CA GLN A 2 -14.17 5.37 -0.54
C GLN A 2 -13.65 4.24 -1.44
N SER A 3 -12.33 4.12 -1.60
CA SER A 3 -11.76 3.01 -2.38
C SER A 3 -12.03 1.67 -1.68
N ARG A 4 -12.15 0.59 -2.43
CA ARG A 4 -12.22 -0.76 -1.85
C ARG A 4 -10.82 -1.20 -1.40
N PHE A 5 -10.73 -2.09 -0.40
CA PHE A 5 -9.43 -2.59 0.08
C PHE A 5 -8.65 -3.27 -1.05
N ASP A 6 -9.32 -4.10 -1.84
CA ASP A 6 -8.71 -4.84 -2.94
C ASP A 6 -8.21 -3.95 -4.10
N PHE A 7 -8.56 -2.66 -4.13
CA PHE A 7 -8.02 -1.71 -5.11
C PHE A 7 -6.70 -1.08 -4.68
N VAL A 8 -6.21 -1.37 -3.48
CA VAL A 8 -4.95 -0.84 -2.97
C VAL A 8 -3.84 -1.89 -3.12
N PHE A 9 -2.94 -1.68 -4.07
CA PHE A 9 -1.84 -2.61 -4.35
C PHE A 9 -0.96 -2.92 -3.13
N SER A 10 -0.78 -1.95 -2.21
CA SER A 10 -0.06 -2.19 -0.96
C SER A 10 -0.67 -3.29 -0.09
N TYR A 11 -1.99 -3.50 -0.14
CA TYR A 11 -2.64 -4.57 0.61
C TYR A 11 -2.43 -5.94 -0.03
N TRP A 12 -2.33 -6.00 -1.37
CA TRP A 12 -1.94 -7.24 -2.07
C TRP A 12 -0.54 -7.68 -1.68
N ILE A 13 0.43 -6.75 -1.67
CA ILE A 13 1.80 -7.04 -1.25
C ILE A 13 1.84 -7.48 0.22
N PHE A 14 1.03 -6.86 1.08
CA PHE A 14 0.94 -7.24 2.48
C PHE A 14 0.41 -8.66 2.67
N VAL A 15 -0.69 -9.00 2.01
CA VAL A 15 -1.23 -10.38 2.00
C VAL A 15 -0.18 -11.35 1.48
N TRP A 16 0.51 -11.02 0.38
CA TRP A 16 1.59 -11.85 -0.15
C TRP A 16 2.71 -12.05 0.88
N SER A 17 3.09 -11.02 1.63
CA SER A 17 4.07 -11.17 2.72
C SER A 17 3.59 -12.05 3.86
N LEU A 18 2.30 -12.01 4.21
CA LEU A 18 1.75 -12.94 5.19
C LEU A 18 1.81 -14.37 4.67
N LEU A 19 1.44 -14.60 3.41
CA LEU A 19 1.50 -15.94 2.80
C LEU A 19 2.93 -16.48 2.76
N TYR A 20 3.91 -15.64 2.41
CA TYR A 20 5.32 -16.03 2.38
C TYR A 20 5.85 -16.35 3.78
N ASN A 21 5.57 -15.51 4.78
CA ASN A 21 5.98 -15.76 6.16
C ASN A 21 5.36 -17.03 6.76
N ASN A 22 4.14 -17.40 6.33
CA ASN A 22 3.48 -18.65 6.70
C ASN A 22 3.90 -19.85 5.83
N LYS A 23 4.88 -19.70 4.95
CA LYS A 23 5.38 -20.75 4.02
C LYS A 23 4.31 -21.31 3.07
N LEU A 24 3.24 -20.57 2.82
CA LEU A 24 2.20 -20.94 1.85
C LEU A 24 2.62 -20.65 0.41
N VAL A 25 3.54 -19.71 0.23
CA VAL A 25 4.15 -19.38 -1.06
C VAL A 25 5.67 -19.27 -0.91
N SER A 26 6.38 -19.71 -1.94
CA SER A 26 7.85 -19.74 -1.92
C SER A 26 8.50 -18.45 -2.42
N TYR A 27 7.74 -17.56 -3.07
CA TYR A 27 8.27 -16.34 -3.68
C TYR A 27 8.27 -15.18 -2.69
N ASN A 28 9.43 -14.54 -2.56
CA ASN A 28 9.67 -13.50 -1.57
C ASN A 28 9.22 -12.10 -2.07
N PRO A 29 8.36 -11.38 -1.32
CA PRO A 29 7.81 -10.08 -1.71
C PRO A 29 8.74 -8.89 -1.43
N LYS A 30 9.97 -9.10 -0.96
CA LYS A 30 10.88 -8.04 -0.52
C LYS A 30 11.05 -6.94 -1.57
N PHE A 31 11.19 -7.30 -2.84
CA PHE A 31 11.32 -6.32 -3.93
C PHE A 31 10.06 -5.44 -4.07
N ALA A 32 8.87 -6.04 -4.13
CA ALA A 32 7.60 -5.31 -4.18
C ALA A 32 7.40 -4.41 -2.96
N LEU A 33 7.77 -4.89 -1.77
CA LEU A 33 7.70 -4.10 -0.53
C LEU A 33 8.62 -2.86 -0.57
N ILE A 34 9.84 -2.98 -1.11
CA ILE A 34 10.77 -1.85 -1.27
C ILE A 34 10.18 -0.81 -2.22
N ILE A 35 9.69 -1.23 -3.41
CA ILE A 35 9.06 -0.31 -4.36
C ILE A 35 7.86 0.39 -3.72
N ALA A 36 7.01 -0.36 -3.04
CA ALA A 36 5.84 0.18 -2.35
C ALA A 36 6.21 1.15 -1.22
N LEU A 37 7.36 0.95 -0.55
CA LEU A 37 7.86 1.88 0.46
C LEU A 37 8.32 3.19 -0.20
N ILE A 38 9.11 3.13 -1.27
CA ILE A 38 9.55 4.31 -2.03
C ILE A 38 8.37 5.14 -2.51
N ALA A 39 7.36 4.51 -3.12
CA ALA A 39 6.15 5.20 -3.58
C ALA A 39 5.41 5.93 -2.44
N ASN A 40 5.43 5.38 -1.23
CA ASN A 40 4.78 6.01 -0.08
C ASN A 40 5.63 7.06 0.62
N ILE A 41 6.95 7.01 0.50
CA ILE A 41 7.81 8.12 0.89
C ILE A 41 7.48 9.34 0.03
N ILE A 42 7.33 9.16 -1.29
CA ILE A 42 6.87 10.23 -2.20
C ILE A 42 5.50 10.75 -1.74
N LYS A 43 4.55 9.87 -1.43
CA LYS A 43 3.22 10.27 -0.93
C LYS A 43 3.30 11.03 0.39
N LEU A 44 4.15 10.63 1.33
CA LEU A 44 4.36 11.34 2.59
C LEU A 44 4.85 12.77 2.34
N PHE A 45 5.83 12.96 1.45
CA PHE A 45 6.29 14.28 1.06
C PHE A 45 5.17 15.12 0.43
N THR A 46 4.31 14.53 -0.40
CA THR A 46 3.15 15.26 -0.94
C THR A 46 2.16 15.67 0.14
N MET A 47 1.91 14.83 1.16
CA MET A 47 1.03 15.19 2.28
C MET A 47 1.60 16.34 3.12
N ILE A 48 2.91 16.35 3.34
CA ILE A 48 3.60 17.45 4.04
C ILE A 48 3.53 18.73 3.21
N TYR A 49 3.80 18.65 1.90
CA TYR A 49 3.75 19.79 0.98
C TYR A 49 2.37 20.46 0.92
N TYR A 50 1.29 19.67 0.85
CA TYR A 50 -0.09 20.17 0.86
C TYR A 50 -0.63 20.50 2.26
N LYS A 51 0.21 20.45 3.31
CA LYS A 51 -0.15 20.79 4.70
C LYS A 51 -1.37 20.01 5.20
N ASN A 52 -1.41 18.71 4.90
CA ASN A 52 -2.45 17.83 5.43
C ASN A 52 -2.43 17.82 6.97
N SER A 53 -3.57 17.48 7.58
CA SER A 53 -3.69 17.46 9.04
C SER A 53 -2.65 16.52 9.66
N LEU A 54 -2.09 16.93 10.81
CA LEU A 54 -1.07 16.14 11.50
C LEU A 54 -1.60 14.75 11.88
N ILE A 55 -2.88 14.65 12.26
CA ILE A 55 -3.55 13.37 12.54
C ILE A 55 -3.49 12.44 11.32
N TYR A 56 -3.77 12.94 10.11
CA TYR A 56 -3.72 12.11 8.90
C TYR A 56 -2.30 11.70 8.52
N ILE A 57 -1.31 12.58 8.73
CA ILE A 57 0.10 12.24 8.51
C ILE A 57 0.54 11.15 9.49
N VAL A 58 0.20 11.27 10.77
CA VAL A 58 0.53 10.27 11.80
C VAL A 58 -0.15 8.94 11.51
N LEU A 59 -1.45 8.93 11.20
CA LEU A 59 -2.17 7.72 10.83
C LEU A 59 -1.56 7.06 9.58
N PHE A 60 -1.18 7.85 8.57
CA PHE A 60 -0.49 7.34 7.40
C PHE A 60 0.82 6.66 7.78
N ILE A 61 1.67 7.29 8.57
CA ILE A 61 2.95 6.69 9.02
C ILE A 61 2.71 5.38 9.78
N LEU A 62 1.76 5.35 10.72
CA LEU A 62 1.45 4.14 11.50
C LEU A 62 1.01 2.97 10.61
N VAL A 63 0.10 3.22 9.67
CA VAL A 63 -0.34 2.19 8.72
C VAL A 63 0.82 1.67 7.86
N GLN A 64 1.70 2.57 7.44
CA GLN A 64 2.86 2.22 6.61
C GLN A 64 3.91 1.41 7.39
N LEU A 65 4.07 1.69 8.69
CA LEU A 65 4.91 0.89 9.59
C LEU A 65 4.42 -0.56 9.65
N CYS A 66 3.11 -0.77 9.85
CA CYS A 66 2.52 -2.11 9.94
C CYS A 66 2.56 -2.88 8.62
N ILE A 67 2.19 -2.21 7.51
CA ILE A 67 1.96 -2.88 6.22
C ILE A 67 3.24 -3.11 5.43
N LYS A 68 4.31 -2.33 5.70
CA LYS A 68 5.54 -2.37 4.89
C LYS A 68 6.79 -2.55 5.70
N ILE A 69 7.01 -1.70 6.71
CA ILE A 69 8.26 -1.71 7.45
C ILE A 69 8.40 -2.99 8.28
N TYR A 70 7.33 -3.41 8.97
CA TYR A 70 7.32 -4.68 9.69
C TYR A 70 7.59 -5.89 8.76
N PRO A 71 6.87 -6.08 7.64
CA PRO A 71 7.20 -7.11 6.65
C PRO A 71 8.62 -7.05 6.09
N LEU A 72 9.14 -5.84 5.79
CA LEU A 72 10.52 -5.70 5.33
C LEU A 72 11.52 -6.13 6.39
N TRP A 73 11.25 -5.83 7.66
CA TRP A 73 12.08 -6.23 8.77
C TRP A 73 12.15 -7.75 8.95
N THR A 74 11.02 -8.46 8.74
CA THR A 74 11.00 -9.93 8.77
C THR A 74 11.82 -10.53 7.62
N LEU A 75 11.93 -9.83 6.49
CA LEU A 75 12.64 -10.26 5.28
C LEU A 75 14.08 -9.70 5.18
N ARG A 76 14.60 -9.03 6.22
CA ARG A 76 15.90 -8.32 6.14
C ARG A 76 17.06 -9.21 5.71
N ASN A 77 17.09 -10.45 6.17
CA ASN A 77 18.16 -11.42 5.90
C ASN A 77 17.98 -12.25 4.61
N THR A 78 16.96 -11.95 3.81
CA THR A 78 16.73 -12.63 2.53
C THR A 78 17.39 -11.86 1.38
N SER A 79 17.94 -12.56 0.38
CA SER A 79 18.47 -11.93 -0.82
C SER A 79 17.33 -11.58 -1.81
N ILE A 80 17.58 -10.60 -2.67
CA ILE A 80 16.72 -10.29 -3.80
C ILE A 80 17.44 -10.80 -5.05
N GLY A 81 16.89 -11.83 -5.68
CA GLY A 81 17.31 -12.34 -6.96
C GLY A 81 16.30 -11.99 -8.07
N ILE A 82 16.55 -12.55 -9.25
CA ILE A 82 15.72 -12.33 -10.44
C ILE A 82 14.32 -12.93 -10.25
N THR A 83 14.22 -14.05 -9.52
CA THR A 83 12.94 -14.72 -9.21
C THR A 83 12.00 -13.82 -8.40
N GLU A 84 12.52 -13.04 -7.46
CA GLU A 84 11.74 -12.12 -6.62
C GLU A 84 11.25 -10.91 -7.43
N ILE A 85 12.08 -10.45 -8.37
CA ILE A 85 11.71 -9.38 -9.30
C ILE A 85 10.59 -9.87 -10.22
N LEU A 86 10.77 -11.04 -10.85
CA LEU A 86 9.78 -11.62 -11.77
C LEU A 86 8.45 -11.92 -11.07
N SER A 87 8.47 -12.52 -9.88
CA SER A 87 7.25 -12.76 -9.10
C SER A 87 6.52 -11.45 -8.73
N SER A 88 7.26 -10.38 -8.44
CA SER A 88 6.67 -9.06 -8.21
C SER A 88 5.96 -8.52 -9.47
N PHE A 89 6.54 -8.71 -10.66
CA PHE A 89 5.89 -8.35 -11.93
C PHE A 89 4.64 -9.19 -12.18
N VAL A 90 4.68 -10.49 -11.91
CA VAL A 90 3.50 -11.37 -12.05
C VAL A 90 2.36 -10.89 -11.15
N VAL A 91 2.63 -10.60 -9.88
CA VAL A 91 1.61 -10.08 -8.94
C VAL A 91 1.08 -8.73 -9.41
N PHE A 92 1.94 -7.86 -9.96
CA PHE A 92 1.52 -6.58 -10.52
C PHE A 92 0.60 -6.74 -11.75
N ILE A 93 0.89 -7.69 -12.64
CA ILE A 93 0.04 -8.00 -13.80
C ILE A 93 -1.33 -8.52 -13.33
N ILE A 94 -1.35 -9.47 -12.39
CA ILE A 94 -2.59 -10.00 -11.80
C ILE A 94 -3.42 -8.87 -11.17
N PHE A 95 -2.77 -7.97 -10.44
CA PHE A 95 -3.45 -6.82 -9.84
C PHE A 95 -4.08 -5.90 -10.88
N ASN A 96 -3.38 -5.57 -11.96
CA ASN A 96 -3.95 -4.74 -13.02
C ASN A 96 -5.10 -5.45 -13.75
N PHE A 97 -4.99 -6.76 -13.96
CA PHE A 97 -6.08 -7.56 -14.51
C PHE A 97 -7.31 -7.55 -13.59
N TRP A 98 -7.12 -7.67 -12.27
CA TRP A 98 -8.20 -7.54 -11.29
C TRP A 98 -8.89 -6.17 -11.34
N LEU A 99 -8.10 -5.09 -11.44
CA LEU A 99 -8.65 -3.74 -11.59
C LEU A 99 -9.48 -3.61 -12.87
N TRP A 100 -8.95 -4.13 -13.98
CA TRP A 100 -9.64 -4.12 -15.27
C TRP A 100 -11.00 -4.85 -15.22
N LEU A 101 -11.06 -6.03 -14.60
CA LEU A 101 -12.32 -6.75 -14.37
C LEU A 101 -13.34 -5.96 -13.53
N ASN A 102 -12.87 -5.02 -12.70
CA ASN A 102 -13.70 -4.18 -11.85
C ASN A 102 -13.92 -2.77 -12.44
N ASN A 103 -13.59 -2.53 -13.71
CA ASN A 103 -13.68 -1.22 -14.38
C ASN A 103 -12.93 -0.09 -13.66
N GLU A 104 -11.80 -0.41 -13.02
CA GLU A 104 -10.91 0.56 -12.40
C GLU A 104 -9.53 0.49 -13.05
N SER A 105 -8.75 1.56 -12.90
CA SER A 105 -7.37 1.62 -13.39
C SER A 105 -6.43 2.17 -12.33
N LEU A 106 -5.17 1.71 -12.33
CA LEU A 106 -4.17 2.21 -11.37
C LEU A 106 -3.95 3.72 -11.52
N VAL A 107 -4.07 4.24 -12.74
CA VAL A 107 -3.98 5.68 -13.02
C VAL A 107 -5.11 6.44 -12.35
N GLU A 108 -6.35 5.99 -12.48
CA GLU A 108 -7.50 6.64 -11.85
C GLU A 108 -7.43 6.57 -10.32
N LEU A 109 -7.08 5.42 -9.77
CA LEU A 109 -6.90 5.24 -8.33
C LEU A 109 -5.81 6.16 -7.78
N THR A 110 -4.70 6.32 -8.53
CA THR A 110 -3.61 7.23 -8.17
C THR A 110 -4.06 8.69 -8.23
N LYS A 111 -4.81 9.09 -9.28
CA LYS A 111 -5.39 10.44 -9.39
C LYS A 111 -6.35 10.73 -8.23
N LYS A 112 -7.29 9.82 -7.94
CA LYS A 112 -8.20 9.90 -6.78
C LYS A 112 -7.41 10.01 -5.47
N GLY A 113 -6.29 9.29 -5.34
CA GLY A 113 -5.39 9.37 -4.20
C GLY A 113 -4.72 10.73 -4.03
N HIS A 114 -4.20 11.28 -5.13
CA HIS A 114 -3.53 12.57 -5.13
C HIS A 114 -4.49 13.72 -4.85
N GLU A 115 -5.67 13.73 -5.47
CA GLU A 115 -6.72 14.73 -5.21
C GLU A 115 -7.20 14.68 -3.76
N ALA A 116 -7.33 13.50 -3.17
CA ALA A 116 -7.66 13.37 -1.77
C ALA A 116 -6.58 13.97 -0.85
N VAL A 117 -5.30 13.76 -1.18
CA VAL A 117 -4.20 14.41 -0.44
C VAL A 117 -4.34 15.94 -0.55
N LYS A 118 -4.49 16.48 -1.76
CA LYS A 118 -4.63 17.93 -2.00
C LYS A 118 -5.83 18.56 -1.26
N GLN A 119 -6.92 17.82 -1.13
CA GLN A 119 -8.13 18.26 -0.42
C GLN A 119 -8.09 17.98 1.09
N ASN A 120 -6.96 17.48 1.62
CA ASN A 120 -6.83 17.05 3.01
C ASN A 120 -7.94 16.06 3.42
N LYS A 121 -8.19 15.06 2.57
CA LYS A 121 -9.19 14.00 2.79
C LYS A 121 -8.53 12.63 2.89
N ILE A 122 -9.11 11.76 3.70
CA ILE A 122 -8.72 10.36 3.74
C ILE A 122 -9.34 9.62 2.56
N ASN A 123 -8.51 8.93 1.79
CA ASN A 123 -8.93 8.07 0.68
C ASN A 123 -8.61 6.59 0.94
N THR A 124 -7.63 6.31 1.79
CA THR A 124 -7.15 4.94 2.02
C THR A 124 -8.09 4.19 2.95
N PRO A 125 -8.56 2.98 2.57
CA PRO A 125 -9.59 2.22 3.30
C PRO A 125 -9.27 2.01 4.77
N LEU A 126 -8.04 1.59 5.08
CA LEU A 126 -7.66 1.28 6.46
C LEU A 126 -7.59 2.54 7.34
N ILE A 127 -7.10 3.67 6.81
CA ILE A 127 -7.09 4.94 7.56
C ILE A 127 -8.52 5.43 7.79
N TYR A 128 -9.40 5.31 6.79
CA TYR A 128 -10.81 5.69 6.91
C TYR A 128 -11.52 4.85 7.97
N SER A 129 -11.25 3.54 8.02
CA SER A 129 -11.77 2.67 9.07
C SER A 129 -11.32 3.14 10.45
N ILE A 130 -10.03 3.43 10.65
CA ILE A 130 -9.50 3.89 11.94
C ILE A 130 -10.11 5.25 12.33
N ASP A 131 -10.14 6.21 11.42
CA ASP A 131 -10.70 7.55 11.65
C ASP A 131 -12.17 7.50 12.06
N LYS A 132 -12.97 6.64 11.41
CA LYS A 132 -14.38 6.40 11.77
C LYS A 132 -14.54 5.82 13.18
N TYR A 133 -13.61 5.01 13.67
CA TYR A 133 -13.65 4.50 15.04
C TYR A 133 -13.26 5.59 16.05
N ILE A 134 -12.26 6.42 15.74
CA ILE A 134 -11.79 7.50 16.63
C ILE A 134 -12.84 8.62 16.75
N THR A 135 -13.47 9.01 15.65
CA THR A 135 -14.48 10.10 15.63
C THR A 135 -15.84 9.72 16.18
N ARG A 136 -16.09 8.43 16.43
CA ARG A 136 -17.32 7.91 17.05
C ARG A 136 -17.17 7.65 18.57
N LEU A 137 -15.96 7.80 19.11
CA LEU A 137 -15.68 7.85 20.54
C LEU A 137 -15.77 9.29 21.02
#